data_AF-A0A961BL45-F1
#
_entry.id   AF-A0A961BL45-F1
#
_cell.length_a   1.000
_cell.length_b   1.000
_cell.length_c   1.000
_cell.angle_alpha   90.00
_cell.angle_beta   90.00
_cell.angle_gamma   90.00
#
_symmetry.space_group_name_H-M   'P 1'
#
loop_
_entity.id
_entity.type
_entity.pdbx_description
1 polymer ?
#
loop_
_entity_poly.entity_id
_entity_poly.type
_entity_poly.pdbx_seq_one_letter_code
_entity_poly.pdbx_strand_id
1 'polypeptide(L)'
;AATQTNLDLALGGIEKGADSTAALIAEQEHQIELVKASDGQVAVVGTFPDDIKDLFQAPGTCTEETAALVGTTCSDPAPDADRDGVADAVEGPLTQMAASSLATLTGASKTAQTIYGYSFDPANAFTNEGESHAIPDLDAAAAFLETIQTDVLLLNVTVEREDAFLADLESGLEFLLKASEDRLWEVDFGEVASDMGVSEDDAREAAGLFNAYCARCHTGGYSAGAAFEQGAGSGAWGPSLRDGRAVVQFPSIEDHMDFVVNGSEDSKKYGINGLGTGRMPSFGQMLSERQVELIVKYERTL
;
A
#
# COMPACT_ATOMS: atom_id res chain seq x y z
N ALA A 1 -2.31 -30.56 7.75
CA ALA A 1 -3.00 -29.72 6.76
C ALA A 1 -2.62 -28.26 6.95
N ALA A 2 -2.98 -27.60 8.06
CA ALA A 2 -2.61 -26.20 8.33
C ALA A 2 -1.10 -25.94 8.29
N THR A 3 -0.28 -26.85 8.87
CA THR A 3 1.18 -26.73 8.85
C THR A 3 1.77 -26.74 7.45
N GLN A 4 1.29 -27.64 6.59
CA GLN A 4 1.72 -27.69 5.20
C GLN A 4 1.32 -26.41 4.46
N THR A 5 0.09 -25.92 4.66
CA THR A 5 -0.36 -24.67 4.05
C THR A 5 0.50 -23.48 4.45
N ASN A 6 0.87 -23.37 5.74
CA ASN A 6 1.72 -22.28 6.21
C ASN A 6 3.15 -22.39 5.65
N LEU A 7 3.69 -23.61 5.58
CA LEU A 7 4.99 -23.88 4.96
C LEU A 7 4.98 -23.49 3.48
N ASP A 8 3.97 -23.91 2.73
CA ASP A 8 3.83 -23.60 1.30
C ASP A 8 3.72 -22.09 1.07
N LEU A 9 3.00 -21.36 1.93
CA LEU A 9 2.91 -19.90 1.88
C LEU A 9 4.27 -19.23 2.16
N ALA A 10 5.01 -19.70 3.16
CA ALA A 10 6.32 -19.15 3.51
C ALA A 10 7.35 -19.39 2.40
N LEU A 11 7.40 -20.60 1.85
CA LEU A 11 8.26 -20.94 0.70
C LEU A 11 7.86 -20.15 -0.55
N GLY A 12 6.56 -20.01 -0.81
CA GLY A 12 6.07 -19.17 -1.90
C GLY A 12 6.43 -17.68 -1.73
N GLY A 13 6.58 -17.21 -0.49
CA GLY A 13 7.08 -15.88 -0.19
C GLY A 13 8.54 -15.68 -0.60
N ILE A 14 9.41 -16.65 -0.28
CA ILE A 14 10.81 -16.68 -0.72
C ILE A 14 10.89 -16.66 -2.26
N GLU A 15 10.14 -17.55 -2.92
CA GLU A 15 10.15 -17.67 -4.38
C GLU A 15 9.67 -16.41 -5.10
N LYS A 16 8.66 -15.72 -4.54
CA LYS A 16 8.09 -14.49 -5.10
C LYS A 16 8.78 -13.23 -4.61
N GLY A 17 9.86 -13.34 -3.84
CA GLY A 17 10.56 -12.19 -3.27
C GLY A 17 11.05 -11.21 -4.35
N ALA A 18 11.53 -11.73 -5.48
CA ALA A 18 11.93 -10.91 -6.62
C ALA A 18 10.76 -10.14 -7.24
N ASP A 19 9.66 -10.83 -7.53
CA ASP A 19 8.47 -10.23 -8.14
C ASP A 19 7.82 -9.19 -7.21
N SER A 20 7.73 -9.49 -5.91
CA SER A 20 7.17 -8.57 -4.91
C SER A 20 8.06 -7.33 -4.72
N THR A 21 9.38 -7.48 -4.70
CA THR A 21 10.32 -6.34 -4.64
C THR A 21 10.22 -5.50 -5.92
N ALA A 22 10.16 -6.13 -7.09
CA ALA A 22 10.00 -5.43 -8.37
C ALA A 22 8.68 -4.64 -8.44
N ALA A 23 7.59 -5.20 -7.91
CA ALA A 23 6.31 -4.50 -7.83
C ALA A 23 6.38 -3.26 -6.92
N LEU A 24 7.08 -3.34 -5.79
CA LEU A 24 7.30 -2.19 -4.91
C LEU A 24 8.16 -1.11 -5.58
N ILE A 25 9.20 -1.50 -6.33
CA ILE A 25 10.03 -0.56 -7.11
C ILE A 25 9.17 0.17 -8.12
N ALA A 26 8.37 -0.55 -8.91
CA ALA A 26 7.52 0.06 -9.94
C ALA A 26 6.47 1.01 -9.33
N GLU A 27 5.88 0.65 -8.18
CA GLU A 27 4.97 1.53 -7.44
C GLU A 27 5.68 2.79 -6.95
N GLN A 28 6.88 2.65 -6.38
CA GLN A 28 7.68 3.77 -5.90
C GLN A 28 8.08 4.73 -7.04
N GLU A 29 8.50 4.19 -8.19
CA GLU A 29 8.77 4.96 -9.40
C GLU A 29 7.53 5.70 -9.89
N HIS A 30 6.37 5.04 -9.89
CA HIS A 30 5.11 5.68 -10.28
C HIS A 30 4.76 6.85 -9.37
N GLN A 31 4.91 6.70 -8.05
CA GLN A 31 4.66 7.78 -7.07
C GLN A 31 5.59 8.98 -7.28
N ILE A 32 6.87 8.74 -7.60
CA ILE A 32 7.83 9.80 -7.95
C ILE A 32 7.35 10.58 -9.18
N GLU A 33 6.91 9.87 -10.23
CA GLU A 33 6.41 10.51 -11.44
C GLU A 33 5.13 11.31 -11.20
N LEU A 34 4.23 10.83 -10.32
CA LEU A 34 3.04 11.59 -9.93
C LEU A 34 3.41 12.90 -9.22
N VAL A 35 4.37 12.87 -8.30
CA VAL A 35 4.84 14.07 -7.60
C VAL A 35 5.46 15.06 -8.59
N LYS A 36 6.33 14.61 -9.50
CA LYS A 36 6.97 15.45 -10.53
C LYS A 36 5.97 16.04 -11.52
N ALA A 37 4.88 15.34 -11.80
CA ALA A 37 3.82 15.81 -12.70
C ALA A 37 2.92 16.87 -12.05
N SER A 38 2.92 16.99 -10.72
CA SER A 38 1.94 17.79 -9.97
C SER A 38 1.92 19.27 -10.35
N ASP A 39 3.08 19.92 -10.56
CA ASP A 39 3.16 21.33 -11.00
C ASP A 39 2.46 21.54 -12.36
N GLY A 40 2.73 20.63 -13.31
CA GLY A 40 2.08 20.65 -14.62
C GLY A 40 0.57 20.42 -14.54
N GLN A 41 0.10 19.60 -13.58
CA GLN A 41 -1.32 19.37 -13.35
C GLN A 41 -1.99 20.62 -12.73
N VAL A 42 -1.37 21.24 -11.73
CA VAL A 42 -1.86 22.50 -11.13
C VAL A 42 -1.92 23.61 -12.18
N ALA A 43 -0.95 23.69 -13.10
CA ALA A 43 -0.97 24.68 -14.17
C ALA A 43 -2.19 24.56 -15.12
N VAL A 44 -2.81 23.37 -15.21
CA VAL A 44 -3.98 23.13 -16.06
C VAL A 44 -5.28 23.28 -15.28
N VAL A 45 -5.41 22.61 -14.13
CA VAL A 45 -6.68 22.51 -13.40
C VAL A 45 -6.77 23.41 -12.18
N GLY A 46 -5.67 24.07 -11.78
CA GLY A 46 -5.56 24.76 -10.49
C GLY A 46 -6.55 25.90 -10.30
N THR A 47 -7.03 26.53 -11.39
CA THR A 47 -8.04 27.60 -11.33
C THR A 47 -9.47 27.09 -11.44
N PHE A 48 -9.69 25.85 -11.88
CA PHE A 48 -11.02 25.33 -12.18
C PHE A 48 -12.01 25.44 -11.01
N PRO A 49 -11.63 25.17 -9.75
CA PRO A 49 -12.51 25.42 -8.61
C PRO A 49 -13.09 26.83 -8.54
N ASP A 50 -12.29 27.84 -8.86
CA ASP A 50 -12.72 29.24 -8.80
C ASP A 50 -13.40 29.66 -10.11
N ASP A 51 -12.94 29.17 -11.26
CA ASP A 51 -13.59 29.39 -12.55
C ASP A 51 -15.03 28.84 -12.55
N ILE A 52 -15.26 27.65 -11.97
CA ILE A 52 -16.59 27.06 -11.81
C ILE A 52 -17.45 27.91 -10.87
N LYS A 53 -16.90 28.38 -9.74
CA LYS A 53 -17.65 29.26 -8.83
C LYS A 53 -18.07 30.54 -9.54
N ASP A 54 -17.17 31.12 -10.33
CA ASP A 54 -17.44 32.30 -11.12
C ASP A 54 -18.52 32.05 -12.16
N LEU A 55 -18.51 30.91 -12.86
CA LEU A 55 -19.59 30.50 -13.76
C LEU A 55 -20.95 30.43 -13.03
N PHE A 56 -20.98 29.88 -11.81
CA PHE A 56 -22.20 29.69 -11.02
C PHE A 56 -22.79 30.97 -10.42
N GLN A 57 -22.04 32.07 -10.40
CA GLN A 57 -22.46 33.33 -9.77
C GLN A 57 -22.44 34.56 -10.68
N ALA A 58 -21.79 34.50 -11.84
CA ALA A 58 -21.65 35.66 -12.70
C ALA A 58 -22.99 36.04 -13.38
N PRO A 59 -23.25 37.34 -13.57
CA PRO A 59 -24.42 37.81 -14.31
C PRO A 59 -24.47 37.21 -15.72
N GLY A 60 -25.64 36.68 -16.10
CA GLY A 60 -25.82 36.07 -17.41
C GLY A 60 -25.24 34.66 -17.57
N THR A 61 -24.78 34.04 -16.48
CA THR A 61 -24.38 32.62 -16.46
C THR A 61 -24.98 31.83 -15.28
N CYS A 62 -25.51 32.49 -14.23
CA CYS A 62 -26.05 31.80 -13.07
C CYS A 62 -27.54 31.44 -13.17
N THR A 63 -27.96 30.46 -12.38
CA THR A 63 -29.34 30.22 -11.93
C THR A 63 -29.44 30.47 -10.42
N GLU A 64 -30.65 30.43 -9.83
CA GLU A 64 -30.76 30.49 -8.35
C GLU A 64 -30.09 29.28 -7.70
N GLU A 65 -30.20 28.12 -8.33
CA GLU A 65 -29.69 26.83 -7.89
C GLU A 65 -28.16 26.78 -7.90
N THR A 66 -27.49 27.13 -9.02
CA THR A 66 -26.02 27.14 -9.08
C THR A 66 -25.42 28.19 -8.16
N ALA A 67 -26.06 29.36 -8.04
CA ALA A 67 -25.62 30.40 -7.11
C ALA A 67 -25.71 29.92 -5.66
N ALA A 68 -26.74 29.15 -5.31
CA ALA A 68 -26.87 28.54 -3.98
C ALA A 68 -25.74 27.54 -3.68
N LEU A 69 -25.28 26.75 -4.67
CA LEU A 69 -24.16 25.82 -4.50
C LEU A 69 -22.87 26.52 -4.05
N VAL A 70 -22.66 27.77 -4.46
CA VAL A 70 -21.47 28.56 -4.11
C VAL A 70 -21.74 29.60 -3.03
N GLY A 71 -22.90 29.51 -2.37
CA GLY A 71 -23.24 30.34 -1.21
C GLY A 71 -23.59 31.79 -1.54
N THR A 72 -24.07 32.06 -2.75
CA THR A 72 -24.44 33.40 -3.22
C THR A 72 -25.86 33.44 -3.81
N THR A 73 -26.24 34.57 -4.40
CA THR A 73 -27.54 34.76 -5.06
C THR A 73 -27.34 35.24 -6.50
N CYS A 74 -28.16 34.75 -7.43
CA CYS A 74 -28.10 35.16 -8.82
C CYS A 74 -28.92 36.44 -9.05
N SER A 75 -28.26 37.51 -9.49
CA SER A 75 -28.93 38.81 -9.71
C SER A 75 -29.43 39.02 -11.14
N ASP A 76 -28.91 38.24 -12.09
CA ASP A 76 -29.25 38.28 -13.52
C ASP A 76 -29.20 36.85 -14.07
N PRO A 77 -30.29 36.07 -13.90
CA PRO A 77 -30.31 34.65 -14.26
C PRO A 77 -30.27 34.44 -15.77
N ALA A 78 -29.50 33.44 -16.18
CA ALA A 78 -29.40 33.01 -17.56
C ALA A 78 -30.53 32.04 -17.95
N PRO A 79 -30.78 31.84 -19.25
CA PRO A 79 -31.65 30.77 -19.72
C PRO A 79 -31.14 29.39 -19.27
N ASP A 80 -32.09 28.56 -18.86
CA ASP A 80 -31.96 27.14 -18.53
C ASP A 80 -33.14 26.45 -19.26
N ALA A 81 -32.84 25.82 -20.39
CA ALA A 81 -33.83 25.37 -21.35
C ALA A 81 -34.56 24.08 -20.93
N ASP A 82 -33.86 23.17 -20.26
CA ASP A 82 -34.39 21.88 -19.78
C ASP A 82 -34.78 21.89 -18.30
N ARG A 83 -34.47 22.98 -17.58
CA ARG A 83 -34.89 23.29 -16.21
C ARG A 83 -34.25 22.37 -15.17
N ASP A 84 -32.99 22.06 -15.36
CA ASP A 84 -32.23 21.23 -14.44
C ASP A 84 -31.49 22.03 -13.34
N GLY A 85 -31.55 23.37 -13.43
CA GLY A 85 -30.92 24.27 -12.49
C GLY A 85 -29.52 24.70 -12.90
N VAL A 86 -28.98 24.29 -14.06
CA VAL A 86 -27.74 24.77 -14.66
C VAL A 86 -28.08 25.58 -15.91
N ALA A 87 -27.42 26.72 -16.11
CA ALA A 87 -27.70 27.54 -17.27
C ALA A 87 -27.05 27.00 -18.55
N ASP A 88 -27.72 27.15 -19.70
CA ASP A 88 -27.23 26.75 -21.03
C ASP A 88 -25.81 27.26 -21.33
N ALA A 89 -25.48 28.46 -20.83
CA ALA A 89 -24.21 29.12 -21.04
C ALA A 89 -23.04 28.50 -20.24
N VAL A 90 -23.34 27.70 -19.22
CA VAL A 90 -22.39 27.13 -18.26
C VAL A 90 -22.03 25.68 -18.59
N GLU A 91 -22.96 24.92 -19.15
CA GLU A 91 -22.79 23.48 -19.41
C GLU A 91 -21.66 23.16 -20.40
N GLY A 92 -21.53 23.95 -21.47
CA GLY A 92 -20.43 23.82 -22.42
C GLY A 92 -19.05 24.03 -21.79
N PRO A 93 -18.83 25.13 -21.05
CA PRO A 93 -17.64 25.33 -20.22
C PRO A 93 -17.39 24.23 -19.18
N LEU A 94 -18.41 23.80 -18.43
CA LEU A 94 -18.28 22.72 -17.44
C LEU A 94 -17.81 21.41 -18.07
N THR A 95 -18.39 21.04 -19.22
CA THR A 95 -17.99 19.84 -19.97
C THR A 95 -16.52 19.90 -20.40
N GLN A 96 -16.04 21.07 -20.82
CA GLN A 96 -14.63 21.25 -21.19
C GLN A 96 -13.69 21.14 -20.00
N MET A 97 -14.08 21.71 -18.85
CA MET A 97 -13.31 21.59 -17.60
C MET A 97 -13.28 20.14 -17.12
N ALA A 98 -14.42 19.44 -17.12
CA ALA A 98 -14.51 18.03 -16.75
C ALA A 98 -13.62 17.15 -17.65
N ALA A 99 -13.67 17.36 -18.97
CA ALA A 99 -12.80 16.65 -19.91
C ALA A 99 -11.31 16.95 -19.67
N SER A 100 -10.96 18.19 -19.34
CA SER A 100 -9.58 18.60 -19.03
C SER A 100 -9.08 17.98 -17.72
N SER A 101 -9.92 17.96 -16.68
CA SER A 101 -9.64 17.28 -15.41
C SER A 101 -9.45 15.77 -15.61
N LEU A 102 -10.32 15.14 -16.40
CA LEU A 102 -10.19 13.72 -16.75
C LEU A 102 -8.86 13.44 -17.45
N ALA A 103 -8.49 14.23 -18.45
CA ALA A 103 -7.24 14.05 -19.19
C ALA A 103 -5.99 14.27 -18.31
N THR A 104 -6.06 15.23 -17.37
CA THR A 104 -4.89 15.69 -16.61
C THR A 104 -4.65 14.90 -15.33
N LEU A 105 -5.71 14.55 -14.61
CA LEU A 105 -5.59 14.05 -13.23
C LEU A 105 -5.51 12.53 -13.12
N THR A 106 -5.82 11.80 -14.19
CA THR A 106 -6.23 10.41 -13.98
C THR A 106 -5.73 9.39 -14.98
N GLY A 107 -4.99 9.83 -16.01
CA GLY A 107 -4.41 8.94 -17.02
C GLY A 107 -5.41 7.89 -17.54
N ALA A 108 -6.52 8.31 -18.14
CA ALA A 108 -7.47 7.45 -18.87
C ALA A 108 -7.92 6.13 -18.16
N SER A 109 -7.98 6.10 -16.82
CA SER A 109 -8.50 4.95 -16.06
C SER A 109 -10.03 4.91 -16.03
N LYS A 110 -10.63 3.72 -15.88
CA LYS A 110 -12.10 3.58 -15.74
C LYS A 110 -12.65 4.25 -14.49
N THR A 111 -11.92 4.19 -13.37
CA THR A 111 -12.29 4.88 -12.12
C THR A 111 -12.35 6.38 -12.34
N ALA A 112 -11.47 6.91 -13.19
CA ALA A 112 -11.42 8.30 -13.51
C ALA A 112 -12.58 8.80 -14.35
N GLN A 113 -13.01 7.99 -15.32
CA GLN A 113 -14.21 8.28 -16.11
C GLN A 113 -15.43 8.42 -15.19
N THR A 114 -15.50 7.64 -14.11
CA THR A 114 -16.56 7.79 -13.10
C THR A 114 -16.43 9.08 -12.28
N ILE A 115 -15.22 9.62 -12.10
CA ILE A 115 -14.95 10.81 -11.28
C ILE A 115 -15.11 12.11 -12.08
N TYR A 116 -14.61 12.16 -13.32
CA TYR A 116 -14.55 13.38 -14.15
C TYR A 116 -15.20 13.26 -15.53
N GLY A 117 -15.76 12.10 -15.88
CA GLY A 117 -16.44 11.89 -17.16
C GLY A 117 -17.83 12.51 -17.20
N TYR A 118 -17.95 13.78 -16.84
CA TYR A 118 -19.21 14.53 -16.91
C TYR A 118 -19.35 15.21 -18.27
N SER A 119 -20.57 15.17 -18.82
CA SER A 119 -20.97 15.86 -20.05
C SER A 119 -22.35 16.47 -19.83
N PHE A 120 -22.39 17.79 -19.85
CA PHE A 120 -23.58 18.62 -19.68
C PHE A 120 -24.08 19.06 -21.06
N ASP A 121 -25.39 19.03 -21.30
CA ASP A 121 -26.01 19.34 -22.60
C ASP A 121 -27.28 20.18 -22.39
N PRO A 122 -27.35 21.43 -22.89
CA PRO A 122 -28.48 22.34 -22.68
C PRO A 122 -29.86 21.87 -23.13
N ALA A 123 -29.94 20.72 -23.79
CA ALA A 123 -31.19 20.10 -24.18
C ALA A 123 -31.58 18.92 -23.28
N ASN A 124 -30.78 18.58 -22.27
CA ASN A 124 -30.88 17.39 -21.47
C ASN A 124 -30.50 17.61 -20.01
N ALA A 125 -31.52 17.53 -19.15
CA ALA A 125 -31.42 17.71 -17.70
C ALA A 125 -30.54 16.69 -16.94
N PHE A 126 -29.87 15.79 -17.66
CA PHE A 126 -29.10 14.69 -17.09
C PHE A 126 -27.76 14.49 -17.80
N THR A 127 -26.72 14.48 -16.98
CA THR A 127 -25.36 14.16 -17.34
C THR A 127 -25.25 12.65 -17.56
N ASN A 128 -24.59 12.27 -18.65
CA ASN A 128 -24.34 10.88 -19.05
C ASN A 128 -25.62 10.04 -19.34
N GLU A 129 -26.65 10.66 -19.94
CA GLU A 129 -27.85 9.94 -20.36
C GLU A 129 -27.53 8.82 -21.39
N GLY A 130 -28.05 7.62 -21.14
CA GLY A 130 -27.81 6.42 -21.97
C GLY A 130 -26.86 5.39 -21.33
N GLU A 131 -26.16 5.78 -20.25
CA GLU A 131 -25.44 4.86 -19.36
C GLU A 131 -26.32 4.48 -18.15
N SER A 132 -25.94 3.46 -17.36
CA SER A 132 -26.75 2.96 -16.24
C SER A 132 -26.90 3.95 -15.06
N HIS A 133 -26.36 5.17 -15.18
CA HIS A 133 -26.22 6.16 -14.11
C HIS A 133 -26.40 7.60 -14.65
N ALA A 134 -27.59 7.93 -15.15
CA ALA A 134 -27.95 9.33 -15.40
C ALA A 134 -27.95 10.11 -14.07
N ILE A 135 -27.29 11.26 -14.02
CA ILE A 135 -27.17 12.13 -12.85
C ILE A 135 -27.76 13.49 -13.23
N PRO A 136 -28.66 14.09 -12.44
CA PRO A 136 -29.11 15.46 -12.70
C PRO A 136 -27.94 16.42 -12.81
N ASP A 137 -27.95 17.34 -13.76
CA ASP A 137 -26.79 18.20 -14.04
C ASP A 137 -26.38 19.05 -12.86
N LEU A 138 -27.34 19.58 -12.09
CA LEU A 138 -27.02 20.32 -10.87
C LEU A 138 -26.27 19.46 -9.84
N ASP A 139 -26.63 18.17 -9.70
CA ASP A 139 -25.95 17.24 -8.78
C ASP A 139 -24.55 16.88 -9.32
N ALA A 140 -24.42 16.66 -10.63
CA ALA A 140 -23.14 16.38 -11.29
C ALA A 140 -22.19 17.58 -11.21
N ALA A 141 -22.71 18.80 -11.41
CA ALA A 141 -22.01 20.06 -11.27
C ALA A 141 -21.50 20.29 -9.84
N ALA A 142 -22.34 20.01 -8.84
CA ALA A 142 -21.95 20.07 -7.43
C ALA A 142 -20.85 19.04 -7.10
N ALA A 143 -21.02 17.79 -7.52
CA ALA A 143 -20.04 16.73 -7.29
C ALA A 143 -18.71 17.02 -7.99
N PHE A 144 -18.75 17.56 -9.21
CA PHE A 144 -17.55 17.96 -9.94
C PHE A 144 -16.79 19.06 -9.20
N LEU A 145 -17.50 20.11 -8.75
CA LEU A 145 -16.90 21.20 -7.99
C LEU A 145 -16.25 20.72 -6.68
N GLU A 146 -16.92 19.86 -5.92
CA GLU A 146 -16.37 19.28 -4.67
C GLU A 146 -15.12 18.44 -4.92
N THR A 147 -15.18 17.59 -5.95
CA THR A 147 -14.07 16.69 -6.30
C THR A 147 -12.87 17.48 -6.78
N ILE A 148 -13.05 18.40 -7.74
CA ILE A 148 -11.93 19.18 -8.30
C ILE A 148 -11.32 20.11 -7.26
N GLN A 149 -12.11 20.64 -6.32
CA GLN A 149 -11.59 21.38 -5.16
C GLN A 149 -10.66 20.53 -4.30
N THR A 150 -11.08 19.29 -3.99
CA THR A 150 -10.29 18.36 -3.17
C THR A 150 -8.99 18.00 -3.88
N ASP A 151 -9.04 17.66 -5.16
CA ASP A 151 -7.86 17.27 -5.93
C ASP A 151 -6.89 18.44 -6.11
N VAL A 152 -7.39 19.64 -6.44
CA VAL A 152 -6.54 20.85 -6.53
C VAL A 152 -5.90 21.19 -5.18
N LEU A 153 -6.61 21.01 -4.07
CA LEU A 153 -6.03 21.18 -2.74
C LEU A 153 -4.88 20.20 -2.49
N LEU A 154 -5.07 18.91 -2.78
CA LEU A 154 -4.04 17.88 -2.62
C LEU A 154 -2.83 18.11 -3.54
N LEU A 155 -3.07 18.51 -4.78
CA LEU A 155 -2.02 18.86 -5.74
C LEU A 155 -1.21 20.07 -5.27
N ASN A 156 -1.87 21.14 -4.79
CA ASN A 156 -1.16 22.30 -4.25
C ASN A 156 -0.29 21.92 -3.06
N VAL A 157 -0.77 21.08 -2.14
CA VAL A 157 0.05 20.56 -1.03
C VAL A 157 1.24 19.74 -1.56
N THR A 158 1.04 18.98 -2.63
CA THR A 158 2.10 18.19 -3.27
C THR A 158 3.17 19.09 -3.89
N VAL A 159 2.78 20.12 -4.65
CA VAL A 159 3.69 21.12 -5.24
C VAL A 159 4.42 21.91 -4.16
N GLU A 160 3.71 22.40 -3.13
CA GLU A 160 4.33 23.16 -2.03
C GLU A 160 5.36 22.34 -1.24
N ARG A 161 5.22 21.01 -1.22
CA ARG A 161 6.10 20.09 -0.48
C ARG A 161 6.85 19.13 -1.39
N GLU A 162 6.99 19.44 -2.67
CA GLU A 162 7.53 18.55 -3.70
C GLU A 162 8.89 17.99 -3.27
N ASP A 163 9.83 18.86 -2.91
CA ASP A 163 11.18 18.48 -2.46
C ASP A 163 11.16 17.48 -1.30
N ALA A 164 10.25 17.65 -0.34
CA ALA A 164 10.15 16.75 0.81
C ALA A 164 9.58 15.39 0.41
N PHE A 165 8.56 15.36 -0.44
CA PHE A 165 8.01 14.10 -0.94
C PHE A 165 9.02 13.37 -1.82
N LEU A 166 9.68 14.06 -2.75
CA LEU A 166 10.70 13.46 -3.60
C LEU A 166 11.87 12.92 -2.79
N ALA A 167 12.37 13.65 -1.79
CA ALA A 167 13.46 13.17 -0.95
C ALA A 167 13.12 11.84 -0.25
N ASP A 168 11.92 11.73 0.34
CA ASP A 168 11.48 10.49 1.01
C ASP A 168 11.25 9.36 -0.02
N LEU A 169 10.61 9.66 -1.15
CA LEU A 169 10.30 8.67 -2.17
C LEU A 169 11.57 8.14 -2.87
N GLU A 170 12.52 9.01 -3.20
CA GLU A 170 13.79 8.64 -3.83
C GLU A 170 14.68 7.86 -2.87
N SER A 171 14.72 8.22 -1.58
CA SER A 171 15.40 7.42 -0.57
C SER A 171 14.76 6.02 -0.42
N GLY A 172 13.43 5.93 -0.49
CA GLY A 172 12.72 4.65 -0.49
C GLY A 172 13.05 3.81 -1.73
N LEU A 173 13.10 4.43 -2.91
CA LEU A 173 13.48 3.76 -4.14
C LEU A 173 14.92 3.24 -4.09
N GLU A 174 15.87 4.04 -3.60
CA GLU A 174 17.26 3.61 -3.41
C GLU A 174 17.34 2.37 -2.50
N PHE A 175 16.60 2.38 -1.39
CA PHE A 175 16.51 1.23 -0.50
C PHE A 175 15.97 -0.01 -1.21
N LEU A 176 14.88 0.10 -1.97
CA LEU A 176 14.27 -1.03 -2.68
C LEU A 176 15.18 -1.59 -3.78
N LEU A 177 15.86 -0.72 -4.52
CA LEU A 177 16.86 -1.10 -5.52
C LEU A 177 18.01 -1.86 -4.85
N LYS A 178 18.47 -1.39 -3.69
CA LYS A 178 19.51 -2.08 -2.92
C LYS A 178 19.04 -3.44 -2.41
N ALA A 179 17.83 -3.52 -1.87
CA ALA A 179 17.22 -4.78 -1.44
C ALA A 179 17.09 -5.78 -2.60
N SER A 180 16.80 -5.29 -3.81
CA SER A 180 16.75 -6.11 -5.03
C SER A 180 18.14 -6.60 -5.45
N GLU A 181 19.16 -5.75 -5.40
CA GLU A 181 20.56 -6.12 -5.68
C GLU A 181 21.07 -7.18 -4.69
N ASP A 182 20.81 -6.96 -3.40
CA ASP A 182 21.23 -7.86 -2.31
C ASP A 182 20.38 -9.11 -2.18
N ARG A 183 19.22 -9.14 -2.87
CA ARG A 183 18.25 -10.23 -2.86
C ARG A 183 17.91 -10.69 -1.44
N LEU A 184 17.44 -9.76 -0.60
CA LEU A 184 17.24 -9.98 0.84
C LEU A 184 16.31 -11.15 1.21
N TRP A 185 15.50 -11.62 0.25
CA TRP A 185 14.60 -12.77 0.40
C TRP A 185 15.24 -14.12 0.03
N GLU A 186 16.38 -14.12 -0.66
CA GLU A 186 17.01 -15.32 -1.17
C GLU A 186 17.61 -16.14 -0.03
N VAL A 187 17.41 -17.45 -0.11
CA VAL A 187 17.98 -18.43 0.83
C VAL A 187 18.77 -19.44 0.02
N ASP A 188 20.06 -19.55 0.29
CA ASP A 188 20.89 -20.63 -0.25
C ASP A 188 20.61 -21.92 0.55
N PHE A 189 19.66 -22.73 0.08
CA PHE A 189 19.32 -23.98 0.75
C PHE A 189 20.47 -24.98 0.80
N GLY A 190 21.45 -24.89 -0.12
CA GLY A 190 22.63 -25.74 -0.12
C GLY A 190 23.60 -25.38 1.02
N GLU A 191 23.84 -24.09 1.21
CA GLU A 191 24.62 -23.58 2.36
C GLU A 191 23.92 -23.93 3.68
N VAL A 192 22.61 -23.66 3.78
CA VAL A 192 21.82 -24.02 4.96
C VAL A 192 21.88 -25.52 5.25
N ALA A 193 21.77 -26.38 4.24
CA ALA A 193 21.87 -27.83 4.39
C ALA A 193 23.24 -28.26 4.90
N SER A 194 24.31 -27.65 4.38
CA SER A 194 25.69 -27.90 4.82
C SER A 194 25.87 -27.53 6.29
N ASP A 195 25.42 -26.34 6.70
CA ASP A 195 25.57 -25.85 8.08
C ASP A 195 24.74 -26.67 9.09
N MET A 196 23.54 -27.07 8.69
CA MET A 196 22.66 -27.92 9.50
C MET A 196 23.09 -29.40 9.51
N GLY A 197 23.88 -29.84 8.53
CA GLY A 197 24.24 -31.25 8.32
C GLY A 197 23.05 -32.13 7.90
N VAL A 198 22.15 -31.60 7.07
CA VAL A 198 20.93 -32.28 6.59
C VAL A 198 20.86 -32.29 5.05
N SER A 199 19.80 -32.85 4.47
CA SER A 199 19.56 -32.75 3.02
C SER A 199 19.08 -31.35 2.64
N GLU A 200 19.24 -30.98 1.36
CA GLU A 200 18.70 -29.71 0.84
C GLU A 200 17.19 -29.60 0.98
N ASP A 201 16.45 -30.71 0.83
CA ASP A 201 15.01 -30.76 1.09
C ASP A 201 14.66 -30.46 2.55
N ASP A 202 15.42 -31.00 3.50
CA ASP A 202 15.24 -30.75 4.93
C ASP A 202 15.61 -29.30 5.28
N ALA A 203 16.65 -28.74 4.66
CA ALA A 203 17.04 -27.34 4.83
C ALA A 203 15.97 -26.37 4.30
N ARG A 204 15.41 -26.68 3.13
CA ARG A 204 14.29 -25.94 2.55
C ARG A 204 13.05 -26.00 3.45
N GLU A 205 12.70 -27.18 3.96
CA GLU A 205 11.61 -27.33 4.92
C GLU A 205 11.89 -26.51 6.20
N ALA A 206 13.11 -26.57 6.74
CA ALA A 206 13.49 -25.85 7.95
C ALA A 206 13.39 -24.32 7.81
N ALA A 207 13.94 -23.76 6.73
CA ALA A 207 13.84 -22.33 6.44
C ALA A 207 12.38 -21.89 6.25
N GLY A 208 11.59 -22.68 5.52
CA GLY A 208 10.16 -22.42 5.34
C GLY A 208 9.36 -22.48 6.65
N LEU A 209 9.65 -23.46 7.51
CA LEU A 209 9.04 -23.57 8.84
C LEU A 209 9.43 -22.40 9.74
N PHE A 210 10.70 -21.99 9.74
CA PHE A 210 11.15 -20.81 10.47
C PHE A 210 10.40 -19.56 9.98
N ASN A 211 10.27 -19.36 8.68
CA ASN A 211 9.53 -18.24 8.10
C ASN A 211 8.03 -18.29 8.45
N ALA A 212 7.43 -19.48 8.45
CA ALA A 212 6.02 -19.67 8.79
C ALA A 212 5.70 -19.38 10.28
N TYR A 213 6.61 -19.69 11.20
CA TYR A 213 6.31 -19.76 12.63
C TYR A 213 7.15 -18.84 13.52
N CYS A 214 8.39 -18.53 13.13
CA CYS A 214 9.37 -17.84 13.97
C CYS A 214 9.73 -16.44 13.46
N ALA A 215 9.87 -16.27 12.14
CA ALA A 215 10.46 -15.07 11.53
C ALA A 215 9.73 -13.76 11.87
N ARG A 216 8.41 -13.79 12.06
CA ARG A 216 7.65 -12.59 12.47
C ARG A 216 8.18 -11.93 13.76
N CYS A 217 8.73 -12.73 14.67
CA CYS A 217 9.32 -12.22 15.90
C CYS A 217 10.85 -12.18 15.84
N HIS A 218 11.47 -13.09 15.10
CA HIS A 218 12.93 -13.30 15.11
C HIS A 218 13.66 -12.78 13.87
N THR A 219 12.97 -12.17 12.90
CA THR A 219 13.56 -11.55 11.72
C THR A 219 13.07 -10.11 11.60
N GLY A 220 14.00 -9.16 11.66
CA GLY A 220 13.72 -7.74 11.44
C GLY A 220 13.14 -7.53 10.04
N GLY A 221 12.06 -6.75 9.94
CA GLY A 221 11.42 -6.43 8.66
C GLY A 221 10.54 -7.53 8.05
N TYR A 222 10.50 -8.74 8.61
CA TYR A 222 9.76 -9.87 8.03
C TYR A 222 8.28 -9.57 7.75
N SER A 223 7.59 -8.88 8.67
CA SER A 223 6.18 -8.51 8.47
C SER A 223 5.96 -7.36 7.48
N ALA A 224 7.01 -6.63 7.10
CA ALA A 224 6.93 -5.60 6.06
C ALA A 224 7.10 -6.20 4.66
N GLY A 225 7.67 -7.40 4.55
CA GLY A 225 7.81 -8.17 3.32
C GLY A 225 9.25 -8.41 2.89
N ALA A 226 9.41 -9.20 1.82
CA ALA A 226 10.67 -9.69 1.28
C ALA A 226 11.77 -8.62 1.10
N ALA A 227 11.39 -7.44 0.62
CA ALA A 227 12.33 -6.33 0.38
C ALA A 227 12.87 -5.68 1.66
N PHE A 228 12.29 -5.98 2.83
CA PHE A 228 12.62 -5.32 4.09
C PHE A 228 13.32 -6.26 5.08
N GLU A 229 13.40 -7.55 4.77
CA GLU A 229 14.00 -8.56 5.64
C GLU A 229 15.47 -8.24 5.93
N GLN A 230 15.82 -8.16 7.21
CA GLN A 230 17.20 -7.94 7.64
C GLN A 230 17.97 -9.26 7.80
N GLY A 231 17.50 -10.29 7.07
CA GLY A 231 17.90 -11.69 7.09
C GLY A 231 17.45 -12.48 8.33
N ALA A 232 17.39 -13.81 8.20
CA ALA A 232 16.88 -14.71 9.22
C ALA A 232 17.58 -14.55 10.58
N GLY A 233 16.79 -14.59 11.66
CA GLY A 233 17.31 -14.57 13.04
C GLY A 233 17.86 -13.22 13.51
N SER A 234 17.77 -12.17 12.71
CA SER A 234 18.25 -10.81 13.05
C SER A 234 17.62 -10.22 14.32
N GLY A 235 16.48 -10.75 14.75
CA GLY A 235 15.73 -10.28 15.90
C GLY A 235 14.80 -9.12 15.56
N ALA A 236 13.69 -9.04 16.29
CA ALA A 236 12.72 -7.95 16.19
C ALA A 236 12.02 -7.79 17.54
N TRP A 237 10.81 -8.37 17.67
CA TRP A 237 10.12 -8.49 18.95
C TRP A 237 10.69 -9.61 19.83
N GLY A 238 11.16 -10.68 19.20
CA GLY A 238 11.94 -11.74 19.82
C GLY A 238 13.44 -11.44 19.77
N PRO A 239 14.23 -12.10 20.63
CA PRO A 239 15.68 -11.94 20.62
C PRO A 239 16.28 -12.36 19.27
N SER A 240 17.43 -11.77 18.94
CA SER A 240 18.24 -12.27 17.83
C SER A 240 18.71 -13.69 18.13
N LEU A 241 18.68 -14.53 17.09
CA LEU A 241 19.15 -15.91 17.09
C LEU A 241 20.54 -16.06 16.46
N ARG A 242 21.03 -14.99 15.83
CA ARG A 242 22.29 -14.96 15.08
C ARG A 242 23.53 -15.21 15.90
N ASP A 243 24.65 -15.41 15.24
CA ASP A 243 25.99 -15.48 15.87
C ASP A 243 26.05 -16.57 16.96
N GLY A 244 25.33 -17.68 16.75
CA GLY A 244 25.28 -18.80 17.69
C GLY A 244 24.56 -18.49 19.01
N ARG A 245 23.75 -17.42 19.06
CA ARG A 245 23.00 -17.03 20.26
C ARG A 245 22.05 -18.13 20.75
N ALA A 246 21.44 -18.88 19.83
CA ALA A 246 20.61 -20.04 20.17
C ALA A 246 21.43 -21.11 20.92
N VAL A 247 22.66 -21.40 20.49
CA VAL A 247 23.55 -22.39 21.12
C VAL A 247 24.01 -21.95 22.51
N VAL A 248 24.33 -20.65 22.67
CA VAL A 248 24.71 -20.10 23.98
C VAL A 248 23.55 -20.14 24.98
N GLN A 249 22.33 -19.84 24.51
CA GLN A 249 21.15 -19.84 25.34
C GLN A 249 20.67 -21.27 25.68
N PHE A 250 20.82 -22.20 24.74
CA PHE A 250 20.47 -23.62 24.89
C PHE A 250 21.63 -24.53 24.44
N PRO A 251 22.55 -24.89 25.36
CA PRO A 251 23.65 -25.78 25.01
C PRO A 251 23.19 -27.17 24.55
N SER A 252 22.18 -27.74 25.20
CA SER A 252 21.49 -28.96 24.76
C SER A 252 20.48 -28.62 23.66
N ILE A 253 20.46 -29.44 22.60
CA ILE A 253 19.47 -29.32 21.54
C ILE A 253 18.09 -29.75 22.03
N GLU A 254 18.03 -30.76 22.89
CA GLU A 254 16.81 -31.26 23.51
C GLU A 254 16.13 -30.18 24.36
N ASP A 255 16.91 -29.44 25.17
CA ASP A 255 16.39 -28.29 25.93
C ASP A 255 15.85 -27.19 25.01
N HIS A 256 16.45 -26.99 23.82
CA HIS A 256 15.95 -26.02 22.85
C HIS A 256 14.64 -26.49 22.22
N MET A 257 14.57 -27.76 21.83
CA MET A 257 13.35 -28.37 21.29
C MET A 257 12.20 -28.32 22.30
N ASP A 258 12.46 -28.65 23.57
CA ASP A 258 11.49 -28.56 24.65
C ASP A 258 10.97 -27.13 24.83
N PHE A 259 11.84 -26.13 24.68
CA PHE A 259 11.42 -24.74 24.74
C PHE A 259 10.53 -24.33 23.56
N VAL A 260 10.85 -24.74 22.32
CA VAL A 260 10.01 -24.48 21.14
C VAL A 260 8.65 -25.19 21.24
N VAL A 261 8.63 -26.42 21.79
CA VAL A 261 7.39 -27.18 22.03
C VAL A 261 6.48 -26.45 23.01
N ASN A 262 7.03 -25.94 24.12
CA ASN A 262 6.27 -25.39 25.24
C ASN A 262 6.04 -23.87 25.16
N GLY A 263 6.86 -23.14 24.41
CA GLY A 263 6.85 -21.68 24.37
C GLY A 263 7.42 -21.04 25.64
N SER A 264 7.35 -19.71 25.69
CA SER A 264 7.77 -18.95 26.88
C SER A 264 6.60 -18.77 27.85
N GLU A 265 6.85 -18.94 29.15
CA GLU A 265 5.93 -18.55 30.22
C GLU A 265 6.41 -17.26 30.92
N ASP A 266 5.48 -16.40 31.35
CA ASP A 266 5.83 -15.14 31.99
C ASP A 266 6.61 -15.36 33.31
N SER A 267 7.74 -14.67 33.43
CA SER A 267 8.65 -14.74 34.59
C SER A 267 9.19 -16.14 34.90
N LYS A 268 9.11 -17.09 33.96
CA LYS A 268 9.74 -18.42 34.09
C LYS A 268 11.11 -18.44 33.45
N LYS A 269 12.07 -19.07 34.12
CA LYS A 269 13.40 -19.28 33.57
C LYS A 269 13.33 -20.26 32.40
N TYR A 270 14.07 -19.97 31.33
CA TYR A 270 14.34 -20.92 30.23
C TYR A 270 15.82 -20.86 29.83
N GLY A 271 16.33 -21.97 29.28
CA GLY A 271 17.75 -22.12 28.93
C GLY A 271 18.70 -21.70 30.06
N ILE A 272 19.87 -21.15 29.72
CA ILE A 272 20.88 -20.78 30.71
C ILE A 272 20.47 -19.55 31.53
N ASN A 273 20.08 -18.46 30.85
CA ASN A 273 19.84 -17.14 31.47
C ASN A 273 18.55 -16.46 30.99
N GLY A 274 17.65 -17.18 30.33
CA GLY A 274 16.43 -16.62 29.75
C GLY A 274 15.36 -16.41 30.82
N LEU A 275 14.63 -15.32 30.72
CA LEU A 275 13.40 -15.08 31.48
C LEU A 275 12.26 -14.89 30.48
N GLY A 276 11.27 -15.77 30.53
CA GLY A 276 10.15 -15.76 29.62
C GLY A 276 9.23 -14.58 29.86
N THR A 277 8.61 -14.10 28.78
CA THR A 277 7.66 -12.98 28.81
C THR A 277 6.21 -13.45 28.58
N GLY A 278 5.98 -14.75 28.42
CA GLY A 278 4.68 -15.29 28.02
C GLY A 278 4.31 -15.07 26.55
N ARG A 279 5.19 -14.47 25.72
CA ARG A 279 4.84 -14.03 24.36
C ARG A 279 5.24 -15.01 23.27
N MET A 280 6.29 -15.81 23.48
CA MET A 280 6.65 -16.86 22.53
C MET A 280 5.61 -17.98 22.65
N PRO A 281 4.88 -18.30 21.57
CA PRO A 281 3.83 -19.32 21.58
C PRO A 281 4.42 -20.72 21.70
N SER A 282 3.57 -21.69 22.07
CA SER A 282 3.91 -23.11 22.10
C SER A 282 3.61 -23.75 20.74
N PHE A 283 4.52 -24.58 20.23
CA PHE A 283 4.36 -25.23 18.92
C PHE A 283 4.12 -26.73 18.97
N GLY A 284 4.15 -27.36 20.15
CA GLY A 284 4.00 -28.82 20.31
C GLY A 284 2.68 -29.41 19.82
N GLN A 285 1.63 -28.60 19.65
CA GLN A 285 0.33 -29.04 19.09
C GLN A 285 0.20 -28.79 17.59
N MET A 286 1.13 -28.03 17.00
CA MET A 286 1.08 -27.58 15.61
C MET A 286 2.15 -28.24 14.73
N LEU A 287 3.31 -28.54 15.31
CA LEU A 287 4.47 -29.09 14.62
C LEU A 287 4.75 -30.51 15.11
N SER A 288 5.19 -31.37 14.19
CA SER A 288 5.74 -32.67 14.57
C SER A 288 7.11 -32.51 15.22
N GLU A 289 7.55 -33.53 15.97
CA GLU A 289 8.89 -33.55 16.60
C GLU A 289 10.01 -33.32 15.59
N ARG A 290 9.94 -33.95 14.40
CA ARG A 290 10.89 -33.73 13.30
C ARG A 290 10.90 -32.26 12.84
N GLN A 291 9.75 -31.63 12.73
CA GLN A 291 9.66 -30.24 12.28
C GLN A 291 10.22 -29.27 13.32
N VAL A 292 9.99 -29.55 14.61
CA VAL A 292 10.65 -28.81 15.70
C VAL A 292 12.15 -29.02 15.65
N GLU A 293 12.62 -30.24 15.44
CA GLU A 293 14.05 -30.52 15.29
C GLU A 293 14.67 -29.75 14.11
N LEU A 294 13.99 -29.68 12.96
CA LEU A 294 14.44 -28.92 11.79
C LEU A 294 14.53 -27.42 12.08
N ILE A 295 13.50 -26.82 12.69
CA ILE A 295 13.53 -25.41 13.11
C ILE A 295 14.70 -25.18 14.06
N VAL A 296 14.85 -26.01 15.08
CA VAL A 296 15.91 -25.85 16.09
C VAL A 296 17.30 -26.00 15.47
N LYS A 297 17.49 -26.91 14.53
CA LYS A 297 18.77 -27.03 13.79
C LYS A 297 19.04 -25.76 12.99
N TYR A 298 18.05 -25.24 12.26
CA TYR A 298 18.19 -24.01 11.49
C TYR A 298 18.48 -22.80 12.39
N GLU A 299 17.74 -22.61 13.48
CA GLU A 299 17.99 -21.51 14.43
C GLU A 299 19.38 -21.55 15.06
N ARG A 300 20.00 -22.73 15.16
CA ARG A 300 21.35 -22.91 15.71
C ARG A 300 22.46 -22.65 14.69
N THR A 301 22.14 -22.54 13.40
CA THR A 301 23.10 -22.18 12.33
C THR A 301 23.08 -20.69 12.00
N LEU A 302 22.10 -19.94 12.51
CA LEU A 302 21.99 -18.48 12.30
C LEU A 302 23.05 -17.68 13.08
#